data_AF-A0A2N0NWD7-F1
#
_entry.id   AF-A0A2N0NWD7-F1
#
_cell.length_a   1.000
_cell.length_b   1.000
_cell.length_c   1.000
_cell.angle_alpha   90.00
_cell.angle_beta   90.00
_cell.angle_gamma   90.00
#
_symmetry.space_group_name_H-M   'P 1'
#
loop_
_entity.id
_entity.type
_entity.pdbx_description
1 polymer ?
#
loop_
_entity_poly.entity_id
_entity_poly.type
_entity_poly.pdbx_seq_one_letter_code
_entity_poly.pdbx_strand_id
1 'polypeptide(L)'
;EYDCLNSKQKAVKLFINTFYGEAGNPLSSIFLRALAGGTTSAGKYNIKLVAEYVEKKSFGIKYGDTDSLYLTCPDKYFEKCDE
;
A
#
# COMPACT_ATOMS: atom_id res chain seq x y z
N GLU A 1 -3.64 18.00 22.49
CA GLU A 1 -2.50 18.13 21.54
C GLU A 1 -2.36 16.90 20.64
N TYR A 2 -2.31 15.68 21.21
CA TYR A 2 -2.29 14.42 20.47
C TYR A 2 -3.37 14.30 19.39
N ASP A 3 -4.64 14.60 19.71
CA ASP A 3 -5.74 14.47 18.73
C ASP A 3 -5.62 15.43 17.55
N CYS A 4 -5.08 16.63 17.79
CA CYS A 4 -4.80 17.61 16.73
C CYS A 4 -3.71 17.08 15.79
N LEU A 5 -2.62 16.53 16.34
CA LEU A 5 -1.55 15.92 15.54
C LEU A 5 -2.05 14.69 14.77
N ASN A 6 -2.85 13.84 15.40
CA ASN A 6 -3.47 12.68 14.76
C ASN A 6 -4.44 13.09 13.65
N SER A 7 -5.16 14.18 13.82
CA SER A 7 -6.05 14.71 12.76
C SER A 7 -5.24 15.26 11.59
N LYS A 8 -4.15 15.99 11.86
CA LYS A 8 -3.25 16.51 10.82
C LYS A 8 -2.60 15.40 10.00
N GLN A 9 -2.05 14.36 10.63
CA GLN A 9 -1.41 13.26 9.90
C GLN A 9 -2.42 12.46 9.05
N LYS A 10 -3.66 12.27 9.53
CA LYS A 10 -4.75 11.66 8.75
C LYS A 10 -5.16 12.52 7.56
N ALA A 11 -5.26 13.83 7.72
CA ALA A 11 -5.61 14.75 6.63
C ALA A 11 -4.57 14.69 5.51
N VAL A 12 -3.27 14.69 5.84
CA VAL A 12 -2.19 14.54 4.86
C VAL A 12 -2.26 13.19 4.15
N LYS A 13 -2.47 12.10 4.90
CA LYS A 13 -2.63 10.76 4.31
C LYS A 13 -3.77 10.71 3.30
N LEU A 14 -4.95 11.21 3.68
CA LEU A 14 -6.11 11.24 2.80
C LEU A 14 -5.83 12.06 1.54
N PHE A 15 -5.27 13.26 1.71
CA PHE A 15 -4.95 14.15 0.59
C PHE A 15 -4.02 13.46 -0.43
N ILE A 16 -2.93 12.84 0.02
CA ILE A 16 -1.96 12.19 -0.87
C ILE A 16 -2.55 10.94 -1.53
N ASN A 17 -3.32 10.13 -0.80
CA ASN A 17 -3.97 8.94 -1.36
C ASN A 17 -4.98 9.31 -2.46
N THR A 18 -5.70 10.42 -2.29
CA THR A 18 -6.67 10.92 -3.30
C THR A 18 -5.97 11.57 -4.49
N PHE A 19 -4.84 12.25 -4.26
CA PHE A 19 -4.14 13.03 -5.30
C PHE A 19 -3.80 12.21 -6.55
N TYR A 20 -3.33 10.97 -6.36
CA TYR A 20 -3.05 10.05 -7.46
C TYR A 20 -4.31 9.75 -8.30
N GLY A 21 -5.45 9.49 -7.64
CA GLY A 21 -6.72 9.18 -8.32
C GLY A 21 -7.23 10.35 -9.13
N GLU A 22 -7.18 11.56 -8.56
CA GLU A 22 -7.60 12.78 -9.25
C GLU A 22 -6.68 13.14 -10.41
N ALA A 23 -5.37 12.99 -10.26
CA ALA A 23 -4.42 13.17 -11.37
C ALA A 23 -4.61 12.13 -12.49
N GLY A 24 -5.18 10.96 -12.18
CA GLY A 24 -5.54 9.94 -13.16
C GLY A 24 -6.93 10.11 -13.78
N ASN A 25 -7.79 10.98 -13.23
CA ASN A 25 -9.15 11.19 -13.68
C ASN A 25 -9.21 12.23 -14.82
N PRO A 26 -9.59 11.86 -16.06
CA PRO A 26 -9.65 12.80 -17.20
C PRO A 26 -10.60 13.98 -17.02
N LEU A 27 -11.54 13.91 -16.08
CA LEU A 27 -12.50 14.99 -15.79
C LEU A 27 -11.99 15.96 -14.71
N SER A 28 -10.88 15.65 -14.05
CA SER A 28 -10.31 16.48 -12.99
C SER A 28 -9.51 17.64 -13.58
N SER A 29 -9.54 18.80 -12.93
CA SER A 29 -8.76 19.99 -13.34
C SER A 29 -7.25 19.80 -13.19
N ILE A 30 -6.83 18.78 -12.43
CA ILE A 30 -5.43 18.42 -12.20
C ILE A 30 -5.02 17.13 -12.94
N PHE A 31 -5.78 16.73 -13.96
CA PHE A 31 -5.48 15.54 -14.75
C PHE A 31 -4.07 15.59 -15.36
N LEU A 32 -3.25 14.60 -15.02
CA LEU A 32 -1.90 14.44 -15.51
C LEU A 32 -1.59 12.96 -15.73
N ARG A 33 -1.92 12.46 -16.93
CA ARG A 33 -1.76 11.04 -17.31
C ARG A 33 -0.36 10.48 -17.06
N ALA A 34 0.68 11.27 -17.35
CA ALA A 34 2.07 10.84 -17.15
C ALA A 34 2.38 10.58 -15.67
N LEU A 35 1.84 11.40 -14.76
CA LEU A 35 1.98 11.21 -13.32
C LEU A 35 1.27 9.93 -12.89
N ALA A 36 -0.01 9.75 -13.28
CA ALA A 36 -0.77 8.55 -12.93
C ALA A 36 -0.11 7.27 -13.47
N GLY A 37 0.38 7.29 -14.72
CA GLY A 37 1.11 6.17 -15.31
C GLY A 37 2.44 5.88 -14.59
N GLY A 38 3.19 6.92 -14.24
CA GLY A 38 4.43 6.82 -13.46
C GLY A 38 4.20 6.20 -12.09
N THR A 39 3.22 6.72 -11.34
CA THR A 39 2.84 6.20 -10.01
C THR A 39 2.39 4.74 -10.09
N THR A 40 1.56 4.37 -11.08
CA THR A 40 1.14 2.97 -11.28
C THR A 40 2.33 2.05 -11.56
N SER A 41 3.28 2.50 -12.38
CA SER A 41 4.43 1.70 -12.78
C SER A 41 5.37 1.47 -11.59
N ALA A 42 5.66 2.53 -10.83
CA ALA A 42 6.45 2.44 -9.60
C ALA A 42 5.74 1.58 -8.53
N GLY A 43 4.42 1.73 -8.36
CA GLY A 43 3.62 0.92 -7.44
C GLY A 43 3.69 -0.57 -7.76
N LYS A 44 3.48 -0.95 -9.02
CA LYS A 44 3.61 -2.34 -9.48
C LYS A 44 5.02 -2.91 -9.25
N TYR A 45 6.05 -2.11 -9.51
CA TYR A 45 7.43 -2.50 -9.24
C TYR A 45 7.64 -2.78 -7.75
N ASN A 46 7.23 -1.85 -6.89
CA ASN A 46 7.39 -1.97 -5.45
C ASN A 46 6.62 -3.15 -4.85
N ILE A 47 5.35 -3.37 -5.24
CA ILE A 47 4.55 -4.50 -4.73
C ILE A 47 5.20 -5.84 -5.10
N LYS A 48 5.73 -5.97 -6.33
CA LYS A 48 6.45 -7.18 -6.74
C LYS A 48 7.73 -7.38 -5.94
N LEU A 49 8.51 -6.32 -5.71
CA LEU A 49 9.70 -6.41 -4.86
C LEU A 49 9.37 -6.87 -3.44
N VAL A 50 8.28 -6.34 -2.85
CA VAL A 50 7.85 -6.74 -1.50
C VAL A 50 7.36 -8.19 -1.52
N ALA A 51 6.61 -8.62 -2.54
CA ALA A 51 6.17 -10.00 -2.70
C ALA A 51 7.36 -10.98 -2.72
N GLU A 52 8.37 -10.71 -3.56
CA GLU A 52 9.59 -11.52 -3.61
C GLU A 52 10.33 -11.53 -2.26
N TYR A 53 10.37 -10.40 -1.56
CA TYR A 53 11.03 -10.30 -0.26
C TYR A 53 10.35 -11.15 0.81
N VAL A 54 9.02 -11.14 0.88
CA VAL A 54 8.28 -11.90 1.90
C VAL A 54 8.26 -13.39 1.60
N GLU A 55 8.19 -13.79 0.32
CA GLU A 55 8.32 -15.19 -0.10
C GLU A 55 9.68 -15.77 0.29
N LYS A 56 10.77 -15.02 0.10
CA LYS A 56 12.12 -15.42 0.55
C LYS A 56 12.23 -15.61 2.07
N LYS A 57 11.33 -14.98 2.84
CA LYS A 57 11.20 -15.17 4.29
C LYS A 57 10.26 -16.31 4.70
N SER A 58 9.82 -17.11 3.72
CA SER A 58 8.87 -18.22 3.87
C SER A 58 7.44 -17.79 4.19
N PHE A 59 7.09 -16.52 4.06
CA PHE A 59 5.69 -16.10 4.15
C PHE A 59 4.95 -16.53 2.88
N GLY A 60 3.72 -16.98 3.05
CA GLY A 60 2.82 -17.19 1.91
C GLY A 60 2.11 -15.89 1.53
N ILE A 61 1.76 -15.73 0.27
CA ILE A 61 0.93 -14.61 -0.22
C ILE A 61 -0.46 -15.17 -0.56
N LYS A 62 -1.50 -14.63 0.07
CA LYS A 62 -2.90 -15.00 -0.17
C LYS A 62 -3.56 -14.13 -1.22
N TYR A 63 -3.20 -12.84 -1.23
CA TYR A 63 -3.76 -11.86 -2.15
C TYR A 63 -2.80 -10.67 -2.26
N GLY A 64 -2.90 -9.94 -3.37
CA GLY A 64 -2.20 -8.68 -3.57
C GLY A 64 -2.96 -7.78 -4.53
N ASP A 65 -2.97 -6.49 -4.24
CA ASP A 65 -3.51 -5.44 -5.11
C ASP A 65 -2.45 -4.36 -5.39
N THR A 66 -2.88 -3.12 -5.66
CA THR A 66 -1.98 -2.04 -6.08
C THR A 66 -1.14 -1.49 -4.94
N ASP A 67 -1.61 -1.61 -3.70
CA ASP A 67 -1.02 -0.96 -2.53
C ASP A 67 -0.92 -1.87 -1.30
N SER A 68 -1.35 -3.13 -1.38
CA SER A 68 -1.31 -4.08 -0.27
C SER A 68 -1.04 -5.53 -0.68
N LEU A 69 -0.50 -6.31 0.28
CA LEU A 69 -0.33 -7.75 0.19
C LEU A 69 -0.90 -8.40 1.46
N TYR A 70 -1.64 -9.49 1.28
CA TYR A 70 -2.20 -10.28 2.37
C TYR A 70 -1.33 -11.52 2.53
N LEU A 71 -0.73 -11.67 3.71
CA LEU A 71 0.30 -12.67 3.95
C LEU A 71 -0.18 -13.75 4.92
N THR A 72 0.28 -14.97 4.73
CA THR A 72 0.28 -16.01 5.76
C THR A 72 1.65 -16.12 6.38
N CYS A 73 1.68 -16.08 7.71
CA CYS A 73 2.90 -16.16 8.49
C CYS A 73 3.32 -17.62 8.69
N PRO A 74 4.64 -17.94 8.69
CA PRO A 74 5.14 -19.24 9.12
C PRO A 74 4.83 -19.55 10.59
N ASP A 75 4.63 -20.84 10.90
CA ASP A 75 4.33 -21.33 12.25
C ASP A 75 5.31 -20.86 13.33
N LYS A 76 6.58 -20.67 12.97
CA LYS A 76 7.66 -20.23 13.89
C LYS A 76 7.41 -18.87 14.55
N TYR A 77 6.46 -18.07 14.05
CA TYR A 77 6.12 -16.76 14.58
C TYR A 77 4.85 -16.77 15.44
N PHE A 78 4.13 -17.88 15.51
CA PHE A 78 2.97 -18.01 16.37
C PHE A 78 3.37 -18.65 17.70
N GLU A 79 2.81 -18.12 18.79
CA GLU A 79 2.85 -18.80 20.09
C GLU A 79 1.77 -19.90 20.10
N LYS A 80 2.07 -21.05 20.69
CA LYS A 80 1.06 -22.08 20.93
C LYS A 80 0.17 -21.61 22.06
N CYS A 81 -1.11 -21.40 21.78
CA CYS A 81 -2.08 -20.95 22.79
C CYS A 81 -2.67 -22.10 23.62
N ASP A 82 -2.82 -23.29 23.02
CA ASP A 82 -3.49 -24.44 23.64
C ASP A 82 -2.59 -25.70 23.56
N GLU A 83 -2.31 -26.29 24.71
CA GLU A 83 -1.82 -27.68 24.88
C GLU A 83 -2.93 -28.55 25.49
#